data_AF-A0A7K4KK94-F1
#
_entry.id   AF-A0A7K4KK94-F1
#
_cell.length_a   1.000
_cell.length_b   1.000
_cell.length_c   1.000
_cell.angle_alpha   90.00
_cell.angle_beta   90.00
_cell.angle_gamma   90.00
#
_symmetry.space_group_name_H-M   'P 1'
#
loop_
_entity.id
_entity.type
_entity.pdbx_description
1 polymer ?
#
loop_
_entity_poly.entity_id
_entity_poly.type
_entity_poly.pdbx_seq_one_letter_code
_entity_poly.pdbx_strand_id
1 'polypeptide(L)'
;IPGIPGSPGKPGSNGLDGENGQKGERGEIGEKGEPGAPGYPGKVGPKGPMGSKGALGLTGPPGPQGDFGDHKSTLKSAFSAARTVSILPRREQPIRFDRIVTNVNGHYENRYGRFTCRIPGIYYFTYHVT
;
A
#
# COMPACT_ATOMS: atom_id res chain seq x y z
N ILE A 1 96.02 14.42 -117.56
CA ILE A 1 95.97 13.37 -116.51
C ILE A 1 95.17 13.94 -115.35
N PRO A 2 94.04 13.32 -114.95
CA PRO A 2 93.14 13.82 -113.91
C PRO A 2 93.52 13.30 -112.51
N GLY A 3 93.03 13.99 -111.47
CA GLY A 3 92.95 13.53 -110.07
C GLY A 3 91.67 14.06 -109.41
N ILE A 4 91.06 13.22 -108.57
CA ILE A 4 89.64 13.18 -108.15
C ILE A 4 89.41 14.08 -106.90
N PRO A 5 88.18 14.60 -106.67
CA PRO A 5 87.90 15.72 -105.77
C PRO A 5 88.06 15.44 -104.27
N GLY A 6 88.31 16.51 -103.50
CA GLY A 6 87.90 16.57 -102.10
C GLY A 6 86.42 16.87 -101.99
N SER A 7 85.70 16.11 -101.16
CA SER A 7 84.27 16.28 -100.87
C SER A 7 83.97 17.62 -100.18
N PRO A 8 82.71 18.12 -100.26
CA PRO A 8 82.31 19.36 -99.61
C PRO A 8 82.58 19.38 -98.10
N GLY A 9 82.96 20.55 -97.57
CA GLY A 9 82.85 20.82 -96.14
C GLY A 9 81.38 20.87 -95.72
N LYS A 10 81.06 20.33 -94.54
CA LYS A 10 79.68 20.29 -94.02
C LYS A 10 79.16 21.71 -93.71
N PRO A 11 77.85 21.97 -93.84
CA PRO A 11 77.24 23.21 -93.36
C PRO A 11 77.56 23.45 -91.88
N GLY A 12 77.71 24.73 -91.49
CA GLY A 12 77.76 25.10 -90.08
C GLY A 12 76.46 24.71 -89.36
N SER A 13 76.55 24.36 -88.08
CA SER A 13 75.38 24.01 -87.26
C SER A 13 74.47 25.22 -87.05
N ASN A 14 73.15 24.99 -87.01
CA ASN A 14 72.17 26.01 -86.63
C ASN A 14 72.52 26.63 -85.27
N GLY A 15 72.25 27.93 -85.10
CA GLY A 15 72.28 28.57 -83.78
C GLY A 15 71.21 27.97 -82.85
N LEU A 16 71.46 28.00 -81.55
CA LEU A 16 70.59 27.43 -80.52
C LEU A 16 69.25 28.18 -80.42
N ASP A 17 68.18 27.44 -80.14
CA ASP A 17 66.84 28.01 -79.91
C ASP A 17 66.85 28.96 -78.70
N GLY A 18 66.07 30.05 -78.77
CA GLY A 18 65.86 30.94 -77.63
C GLY A 18 65.04 30.28 -76.52
N GLU A 19 65.36 30.57 -75.25
CA GLU A 19 64.73 29.94 -74.08
C GLU A 19 63.20 30.14 -74.04
N ASN A 20 62.51 29.10 -73.56
CA ASN A 20 61.05 29.14 -73.41
C ASN A 20 60.64 30.19 -72.35
N GLY A 21 59.57 30.95 -72.60
CA GLY A 21 59.11 31.98 -71.67
C GLY A 21 58.71 31.40 -70.30
N GLN A 22 58.98 32.13 -69.21
CA GLN A 22 58.59 31.69 -67.87
C GLN A 22 57.06 31.58 -67.76
N LYS A 23 56.59 30.48 -67.16
CA LYS A 23 55.17 30.28 -66.86
C LYS A 23 54.75 31.26 -65.75
N GLY A 24 53.68 32.03 -65.98
CA GLY A 24 53.14 32.95 -64.97
C GLY A 24 52.75 32.25 -63.67
N GLU A 25 52.95 32.92 -62.54
CA GLU A 25 52.66 32.38 -61.21
C GLU A 25 51.15 32.12 -61.01
N ARG A 26 50.81 31.08 -60.25
CA ARG A 26 49.43 30.78 -59.87
C ARG A 26 48.97 31.80 -58.83
N GLY A 27 47.81 32.44 -59.06
CA GLY A 27 47.23 33.36 -58.08
C GLY A 27 46.99 32.72 -56.71
N GLU A 28 47.10 33.52 -55.65
CA GLU A 28 46.94 33.05 -54.26
C GLU A 28 45.53 32.50 -53.98
N ILE A 29 45.45 31.49 -53.11
CA ILE A 29 44.17 30.93 -52.66
C ILE A 29 43.54 31.91 -51.67
N GLY A 30 42.28 32.30 -51.90
CA GLY A 30 41.56 33.21 -51.00
C GLY A 30 41.43 32.68 -49.56
N GLU A 31 41.40 33.59 -48.58
CA GLU A 31 41.32 33.23 -47.16
C GLU A 31 40.02 32.48 -46.82
N LYS A 32 40.13 31.52 -45.90
CA LYS A 32 38.98 30.74 -45.42
C LYS A 32 38.10 31.61 -44.51
N GLY A 33 36.80 31.65 -44.77
CA GLY A 33 35.84 32.39 -43.94
C GLY A 33 35.81 31.95 -42.47
N GLU A 34 35.45 32.88 -41.58
CA GLU A 34 35.42 32.64 -40.13
C GLU A 34 34.37 31.57 -39.73
N PRO A 35 34.61 30.80 -38.65
CA PRO A 35 33.62 29.86 -38.13
C PRO A 35 32.35 30.57 -37.63
N GLY A 36 31.18 29.94 -37.83
CA GLY A 36 29.92 30.44 -37.29
C GLY A 36 29.87 30.45 -35.76
N ALA A 37 29.04 31.32 -35.18
CA ALA A 37 28.88 31.45 -33.74
C ALA A 37 28.30 30.17 -33.08
N PRO A 38 28.66 29.86 -31.81
CA PRO A 38 28.09 28.73 -31.07
C PRO A 38 26.56 28.82 -30.92
N GLY A 39 25.88 27.68 -30.94
CA GLY A 39 24.43 27.60 -30.71
C GLY A 39 24.03 27.90 -29.26
N TYR A 40 22.78 28.32 -29.06
CA TYR A 40 22.23 28.62 -27.73
C TYR A 40 22.09 27.36 -26.84
N PRO A 41 22.20 27.48 -25.50
CA PRO A 41 21.93 26.38 -24.57
C PRO A 41 20.51 25.84 -24.68
N GLY A 42 20.35 24.53 -24.46
CA GLY A 42 19.04 23.86 -24.45
C GLY A 42 18.17 24.28 -23.25
N LYS A 43 16.85 24.11 -23.38
CA LYS A 43 15.88 24.41 -22.31
C LYS A 43 15.99 23.41 -21.14
N VAL A 44 15.73 23.88 -19.93
CA VAL A 44 15.64 23.03 -18.72
C VAL A 44 14.49 22.03 -18.84
N GLY A 45 14.73 20.78 -18.45
CA GLY A 45 13.73 19.70 -18.51
C GLY A 45 12.57 19.87 -17.51
N PRO A 46 11.46 19.13 -17.70
CA PRO A 46 10.30 19.19 -16.81
C PRO A 46 10.56 18.59 -15.43
N LYS A 47 9.80 19.03 -14.43
CA LYS A 47 9.82 18.47 -13.07
C LYS A 47 9.33 17.01 -13.07
N GLY A 48 9.98 16.14 -12.29
CA GLY A 48 9.59 14.73 -12.16
C GLY A 48 8.22 14.53 -11.50
N PRO A 49 7.62 13.33 -11.65
CA PRO A 49 6.31 12.99 -11.10
C PRO A 49 6.31 12.89 -9.56
N MET A 50 5.11 13.00 -8.96
CA MET A 50 4.89 12.82 -7.53
C MET A 50 5.07 11.33 -7.14
N GLY A 51 5.66 11.08 -5.95
CA GLY A 51 5.84 9.73 -5.42
C GLY A 51 4.52 9.02 -5.09
N SER A 52 4.54 7.69 -5.03
CA SER A 52 3.37 6.86 -4.72
C SER A 52 2.93 6.97 -3.26
N LYS A 53 1.64 6.72 -3.01
CA LYS A 53 1.06 6.65 -1.65
C LYS A 53 1.62 5.42 -0.90
N GLY A 54 1.90 5.58 0.40
CA GLY A 54 2.35 4.49 1.27
C GLY A 54 1.31 3.37 1.42
N ALA A 55 1.79 2.17 1.80
CA ALA A 55 0.95 0.99 2.00
C ALA A 55 0.00 1.12 3.21
N LEU A 56 -1.09 0.34 3.18
CA LEU A 56 -2.05 0.24 4.30
C LEU A 56 -1.39 -0.50 5.49
N GLY A 57 -1.70 -0.07 6.71
CA GLY A 57 -1.25 -0.74 7.94
C GLY A 57 -1.82 -2.17 8.08
N LEU A 58 -1.16 -3.00 8.89
CA LEU A 58 -1.57 -4.38 9.15
C LEU A 58 -2.83 -4.45 10.03
N THR A 59 -3.62 -5.50 9.85
CA THR A 59 -4.76 -5.83 10.72
C THR A 59 -4.27 -6.22 12.12
N GLY A 60 -5.00 -5.81 13.16
CA GLY A 60 -4.70 -6.17 14.55
C GLY A 60 -4.89 -7.67 14.85
N PRO A 61 -4.31 -8.18 15.95
CA PRO A 61 -4.43 -9.59 16.33
C PRO A 61 -5.86 -9.94 16.80
N PRO A 62 -6.24 -11.24 16.78
CA PRO A 62 -7.48 -11.73 17.40
C PRO A 62 -7.56 -11.39 18.90
N GLY A 63 -8.80 -11.23 19.40
CA GLY A 63 -9.05 -11.04 20.84
C GLY A 63 -8.76 -12.29 21.67
N PRO A 64 -8.67 -12.15 23.01
CA PRO A 64 -8.44 -13.28 23.91
C PRO A 64 -9.60 -14.29 23.90
N GLN A 65 -9.30 -15.55 24.20
CA GLN A 65 -10.29 -16.61 24.39
C GLN A 65 -11.14 -16.31 25.64
N GLY A 66 -12.46 -16.55 25.56
CA GLY A 66 -13.37 -16.39 26.70
C GLY A 66 -13.16 -17.47 27.79
N ASP A 67 -13.53 -17.14 29.03
CA ASP A 67 -13.38 -18.04 30.18
C ASP A 67 -14.19 -19.33 30.04
N PHE A 68 -13.62 -20.45 30.52
CA PHE A 68 -14.32 -21.73 30.57
C PHE A 68 -15.44 -21.69 31.61
N GLY A 69 -16.66 -22.13 31.22
CA GLY A 69 -17.75 -22.34 32.18
C GLY A 69 -17.42 -23.47 33.17
N ASP A 70 -17.45 -23.15 34.47
CA ASP A 70 -17.22 -24.13 35.54
C ASP A 70 -18.40 -25.10 35.64
N HIS A 71 -18.22 -26.29 35.06
CA HIS A 71 -19.21 -27.35 34.94
C HIS A 71 -19.24 -28.27 36.19
N LYS A 72 -18.36 -28.06 37.18
CA LYS A 72 -18.23 -28.94 38.35
C LYS A 72 -18.84 -28.41 39.64
N SER A 73 -19.16 -27.12 39.74
CA SER A 73 -19.96 -26.58 40.84
C SER A 73 -21.39 -26.34 40.35
N THR A 74 -22.26 -27.37 40.36
CA THR A 74 -23.67 -27.16 39.99
C THR A 74 -24.37 -26.37 41.10
N LEU A 75 -24.19 -25.06 41.08
CA LEU A 75 -24.91 -24.07 41.86
C LEU A 75 -26.40 -24.17 41.45
N LYS A 76 -27.17 -25.00 42.17
CA LYS A 76 -28.60 -25.22 41.91
C LYS A 76 -29.44 -24.16 42.63
N SER A 77 -30.46 -23.64 41.97
CA SER A 77 -31.45 -22.76 42.59
C SER A 77 -32.83 -23.12 42.08
N ALA A 78 -33.69 -23.63 42.96
CA ALA A 78 -35.06 -24.02 42.63
C ALA A 78 -35.93 -23.90 43.87
N PHE A 79 -37.15 -23.38 43.71
CA PHE A 79 -38.15 -23.38 44.77
C PHE A 79 -39.53 -23.69 44.20
N SER A 80 -40.39 -24.22 45.07
CA SER A 80 -41.82 -24.37 44.84
C SER A 80 -42.51 -24.01 46.15
N ALA A 81 -43.51 -23.14 46.09
CA ALA A 81 -44.24 -22.67 47.26
C ALA A 81 -45.71 -22.46 46.92
N ALA A 82 -46.57 -22.66 47.91
CA ALA A 82 -48.00 -22.46 47.82
C ALA A 82 -48.45 -21.39 48.82
N ARG A 83 -49.54 -20.71 48.49
CA ARG A 83 -50.22 -19.80 49.40
C ARG A 83 -51.35 -20.56 50.07
N THR A 84 -51.38 -20.59 51.40
CA THR A 84 -52.48 -21.18 52.18
C THR A 84 -53.36 -20.13 52.85
N VAL A 85 -52.88 -18.88 52.90
CA VAL A 85 -53.62 -17.77 53.51
C VAL A 85 -54.79 -17.35 52.62
N SER A 86 -56.01 -17.46 53.16
CA SER A 86 -57.26 -17.10 52.50
C SER A 86 -57.48 -15.59 52.36
N ILE A 87 -56.68 -14.76 53.04
CA ILE A 87 -56.75 -13.31 52.91
C ILE A 87 -56.25 -12.90 51.52
N LEU A 88 -57.01 -12.04 50.84
CA LEU A 88 -56.61 -11.56 49.52
C LEU A 88 -55.34 -10.69 49.63
N PRO A 89 -54.38 -10.81 48.69
CA PRO A 89 -53.24 -9.90 48.64
C PRO A 89 -53.71 -8.45 48.52
N ARG A 90 -53.09 -7.54 49.28
CA ARG A 90 -53.34 -6.11 49.10
C ARG A 90 -52.77 -5.66 47.77
N ARG A 91 -53.41 -4.67 47.13
CA ARG A 91 -52.84 -4.02 45.94
C ARG A 91 -51.45 -3.50 46.29
N GLU A 92 -50.52 -3.66 45.36
CA GLU A 92 -49.12 -3.22 45.46
C GLU A 92 -48.26 -3.95 46.52
N GLN A 93 -48.76 -5.03 47.12
CA GLN A 93 -47.95 -5.89 47.99
C GLN A 93 -47.54 -7.19 47.28
N PRO A 94 -46.29 -7.67 47.48
CA PRO A 94 -45.87 -8.97 46.98
C PRO A 94 -46.80 -10.09 47.46
N ILE A 95 -47.12 -11.02 46.58
CA ILE A 95 -47.89 -12.21 46.95
C ILE A 95 -46.99 -13.11 47.78
N ARG A 96 -47.34 -13.24 49.07
CA ARG A 96 -46.69 -14.17 49.98
C ARG A 96 -47.17 -15.60 49.72
N PHE A 97 -46.24 -16.50 49.39
CA PHE A 97 -46.46 -17.95 49.40
C PHE A 97 -45.83 -18.50 50.67
N ASP A 98 -46.65 -18.69 51.69
CA ASP A 98 -46.24 -19.02 53.05
C ASP A 98 -45.77 -20.47 53.22
N ARG A 99 -46.33 -21.39 52.44
CA ARG A 99 -46.02 -22.82 52.51
C ARG A 99 -44.95 -23.17 51.49
N ILE A 100 -43.75 -23.48 51.97
CA ILE A 100 -42.67 -24.02 51.13
C ILE A 100 -42.95 -25.48 50.80
N VAL A 101 -42.93 -25.83 49.52
CA VAL A 101 -42.88 -27.23 49.04
C VAL A 101 -41.42 -27.65 48.89
N THR A 102 -40.63 -26.83 48.19
CA THR A 102 -39.19 -27.02 47.99
C THR A 102 -38.49 -25.67 48.01
N ASN A 103 -37.28 -25.57 48.57
CA ASN A 103 -36.49 -24.33 48.54
C ASN A 103 -34.98 -24.63 48.58
N VAL A 104 -34.44 -25.05 47.44
CA VAL A 104 -33.02 -25.38 47.29
C VAL A 104 -32.18 -24.14 47.58
N ASN A 105 -31.22 -24.26 48.50
CA ASN A 105 -30.32 -23.19 48.93
C ASN A 105 -30.99 -21.94 49.54
N GLY A 106 -32.29 -22.01 49.86
CA GLY A 106 -32.99 -20.95 50.59
C GLY A 106 -33.10 -19.63 49.83
N HIS A 107 -33.14 -19.67 48.49
CA HIS A 107 -33.20 -18.46 47.66
C HIS A 107 -34.59 -17.81 47.64
N TYR A 108 -35.63 -18.54 48.04
CA TYR A 108 -36.97 -18.00 48.24
C TYR A 108 -37.25 -17.72 49.72
N GLU A 109 -37.73 -16.52 50.02
CA GLU A 109 -38.07 -16.07 51.37
C GLU A 109 -39.60 -15.96 51.51
N ASN A 110 -40.19 -16.89 52.27
CA ASN A 110 -41.65 -17.00 52.43
C ASN A 110 -42.27 -15.93 53.32
N ARG A 111 -41.49 -15.18 54.11
CA ARG A 111 -42.00 -14.05 54.91
C ARG A 111 -42.44 -12.89 54.02
N TYR A 112 -41.67 -12.64 52.96
CA TYR A 112 -41.89 -11.51 52.06
C TYR A 112 -42.39 -11.91 50.68
N GLY A 113 -42.47 -13.21 50.38
CA GLY A 113 -42.89 -13.69 49.07
C GLY A 113 -41.87 -13.45 47.97
N ARG A 114 -40.58 -13.38 48.30
CA ARG A 114 -39.53 -12.86 47.41
C ARG A 114 -38.48 -13.91 47.12
N PHE A 115 -38.18 -14.10 45.83
CA PHE A 115 -36.98 -14.78 45.38
C PHE A 115 -35.80 -13.80 45.32
N THR A 116 -34.64 -14.20 45.84
CA THR A 116 -33.39 -13.43 45.74
C THR A 116 -32.39 -14.23 44.92
N CYS A 117 -32.03 -13.68 43.75
CA CYS A 117 -31.02 -14.27 42.88
C CYS A 117 -29.65 -14.20 43.57
N ARG A 118 -29.12 -15.36 43.98
CA ARG A 118 -27.75 -15.48 44.51
C ARG A 118 -26.77 -16.06 43.49
N ILE A 119 -27.28 -16.65 42.41
CA ILE A 119 -26.51 -17.29 41.36
C ILE A 119 -26.93 -16.63 40.04
N PRO A 120 -26.06 -15.88 39.34
CA PRO A 120 -26.44 -15.28 38.06
C PRO A 120 -26.70 -16.38 37.02
N GLY A 121 -27.72 -16.17 36.19
CA GLY A 121 -28.11 -17.14 35.17
C GLY A 121 -29.54 -16.93 34.67
N ILE A 122 -30.00 -17.87 33.86
CA ILE A 122 -31.36 -17.87 33.32
C ILE A 122 -32.27 -18.65 34.28
N TYR A 123 -33.42 -18.05 34.61
CA TYR A 123 -34.40 -18.62 35.52
C TYR A 123 -35.76 -18.78 34.85
N TYR A 124 -36.46 -19.85 35.19
CA TYR A 124 -37.84 -20.07 34.79
C TYR A 124 -38.76 -19.92 36.00
N PHE A 125 -39.77 -19.06 35.88
CA PHE A 125 -40.79 -18.86 36.91
C PHE A 125 -42.14 -19.25 36.33
N THR A 126 -42.89 -20.04 37.08
CA THR A 126 -44.27 -20.41 36.76
C THR A 126 -45.12 -20.31 38.02
N TYR A 127 -46.41 -20.00 37.85
CA TYR A 127 -47.38 -19.99 38.92
C TYR A 127 -48.73 -20.44 38.38
N HIS A 128 -49.53 -21.05 39.26
CA HIS A 128 -50.90 -21.44 38.99
C HIS A 128 -51.79 -20.85 40.07
N VAL A 129 -52.93 -20.29 39.68
CA VAL A 129 -53.96 -19.77 40.58
C VAL A 129 -55.23 -20.54 40.30
N THR A 130 -55.85 -21.07 41.35
CA THR A 130 -57.17 -21.71 41.33
C THR A 130 -58.22 -20.75 41.84
#